data_AF-A0A7H4N8A1-F1
#
_entry.id   AF-A0A7H4N8A1-F1
#
_cell.length_a   1.000
_cell.length_b   1.000
_cell.length_c   1.000
_cell.angle_alpha   90.00
_cell.angle_beta   90.00
_cell.angle_gamma   90.00
#
_symmetry.space_group_name_H-M   'P 1'
#
loop_
_entity.id
_entity.type
_entity.pdbx_description
1 polymer ?
#
loop_
_entity_poly.entity_id
_entity_poly.type
_entity_poly.pdbx_seq_one_letter_code
_entity_poly.pdbx_strand_id
1 'polypeptide(L)' 'MAIIGAGPSGLLLGQLLHHAGIQTVILERQTPEYVLGRIRAGILESGTVELLREAGAARRMDAEGLIHHGVEFFV' A
#
# COMPACT_ATOMS: atom_id res chain seq x y z
N MET A 1 8.28 17.23 -4.00
CA MET A 1 8.60 16.00 -4.77
C MET A 1 7.42 15.63 -5.65
N ALA A 2 7.66 15.28 -6.92
CA ALA A 2 6.61 14.79 -7.82
C ALA A 2 6.67 13.26 -7.89
N ILE A 3 5.53 12.60 -7.70
CA ILE A 3 5.36 11.15 -7.78
C ILE A 3 4.43 10.85 -8.94
N ILE A 4 4.84 9.98 -9.86
CA ILE A 4 4.05 9.60 -11.03
C ILE A 4 3.40 8.23 -10.78
N GLY A 5 2.08 8.22 -10.69
CA GLY A 5 1.23 7.05 -10.46
C GLY A 5 0.69 6.97 -9.02
N ALA A 6 -0.63 6.83 -8.90
CA ALA A 6 -1.34 6.63 -7.63
C ALA A 6 -1.65 5.15 -7.37
N GLY A 7 -0.74 4.25 -7.75
CA GLY A 7 -0.76 2.86 -7.32
C GLY A 7 -0.25 2.68 -5.88
N PRO A 8 -0.18 1.43 -5.38
CA PRO A 8 0.28 1.16 -4.01
C PRO A 8 1.63 1.80 -3.68
N SER A 9 2.61 1.70 -4.59
CA SER A 9 3.95 2.27 -4.37
C SER A 9 3.93 3.79 -4.26
N GLY A 10 3.21 4.49 -5.14
CA GLY A 10 3.16 5.95 -5.15
C GLY A 10 2.38 6.53 -3.97
N LEU A 11 1.27 5.88 -3.61
CA LEU A 11 0.48 6.26 -2.44
C LEU A 11 1.24 6.01 -1.13
N LEU A 12 1.90 4.85 -0.99
CA LEU A 12 2.69 4.55 0.21
C LEU A 12 3.87 5.52 0.37
N LEU A 13 4.62 5.76 -0.72
CA LEU A 13 5.72 6.73 -0.70
C LEU A 13 5.22 8.14 -0.37
N GLY A 14 4.12 8.59 -0.99
CA GLY A 14 3.53 9.89 -0.73
C GLY A 14 3.13 10.04 0.74
N GLN A 15 2.54 9.01 1.34
CA GLN A 15 2.11 9.03 2.74
C GLN A 15 3.31 9.09 3.70
N LEU A 16 4.34 8.29 3.48
CA LEU A 16 5.58 8.31 4.28
C LEU A 16 6.26 9.68 4.22
N LEU A 17 6.39 10.25 3.02
CA LEU A 17 6.97 11.57 2.82
C LEU A 17 6.13 12.68 3.46
N HIS A 18 4.81 12.58 3.36
CA HIS A 18 3.89 13.51 4.02
C HIS A 18 4.07 13.49 5.54
N HIS A 19 4.19 12.31 6.16
CA HIS A 19 4.48 12.18 7.59
C HIS A 19 5.86 12.72 7.98
N ALA A 20 6.85 12.61 7.09
CA ALA A 20 8.17 13.22 7.26
C ALA A 20 8.19 14.75 7.05
N GLY A 21 7.05 15.39 6.78
CA GLY A 21 6.95 16.83 6.52
C GLY A 21 7.45 17.26 5.13
N ILE A 22 7.64 16.31 4.22
CA ILE A 22 8.13 16.57 2.86
C ILE A 22 6.92 16.81 1.95
N GLN A 23 6.88 17.98 1.31
CA GLN A 23 5.80 18.31 0.39
C GLN A 23 5.88 17.45 -0.88
N THR A 24 4.78 16.76 -1.18
CA THR A 24 4.66 15.87 -2.34
C THR A 24 3.40 16.16 -3.14
N VAL A 25 3.48 15.94 -4.46
CA VAL A 25 2.32 15.89 -5.36
C VAL A 25 2.33 14.54 -6.09
N ILE A 26 1.16 13.90 -6.18
CA ILE A 26 0.97 12.65 -6.91
C ILE A 26 0.17 12.97 -8.19
N LEU A 27 0.69 12.53 -9.33
CA LEU A 27 0.01 12.65 -10.62
C LEU A 27 -0.41 11.25 -11.10
N GLU A 28 -1.70 11.04 -11.29
CA GLU A 28 -2.26 9.80 -11.84
C GLU A 28 -3.06 10.13 -13.09
N ARG A 29 -2.89 9.28 -14.12
CA ARG A 29 -3.57 9.42 -15.40
C ARG A 29 -5.00 8.86 -15.35
N GLN A 30 -5.22 7.83 -14.54
CA GLN A 30 -6.48 7.14 -14.39
C GLN A 30 -7.37 7.76 -13.30
N THR A 31 -8.66 7.47 -13.32
CA THR A 31 -9.56 7.93 -12.25
C THR A 31 -9.34 7.10 -10.98
N PRO A 32 -9.73 7.62 -9.79
CA PRO A 32 -9.71 6.84 -8.56
C PRO A 32 -10.48 5.52 -8.66
N GLU A 33 -11.63 5.52 -9.33
CA GLU A 33 -12.48 4.34 -9.53
C GLU A 33 -11.75 3.27 -10.35
N TYR A 34 -11.04 3.67 -11.41
CA TYR A 34 -10.23 2.76 -12.20
C TYR A 34 -9.11 2.13 -11.36
N VAL A 35 -8.42 2.92 -10.53
CA VAL A 35 -7.33 2.44 -9.68
C VAL A 35 -7.83 1.43 -8.65
N LEU A 36 -8.96 1.73 -8.00
CA LEU A 36 -9.61 0.89 -6.99
C LEU A 36 -10.18 -0.41 -7.57
N GLY A 37 -10.66 -0.40 -8.81
CA GLY A 37 -11.24 -1.57 -9.47
C GLY A 37 -10.24 -2.68 -9.86
N ARG A 38 -8.93 -2.47 -9.65
CA ARG A 38 -7.91 -3.45 -10.04
C ARG A 38 -7.72 -4.52 -8.97
N ILE A 39 -8.12 -5.75 -9.29
CA ILE A 39 -7.78 -6.94 -8.49
C ILE A 39 -6.29 -7.25 -8.68
N ARG A 40 -5.52 -7.30 -7.58
CA ARG A 40 -4.06 -7.55 -7.58
C ARG A 40 -3.63 -8.40 -6.37
N ALA A 41 -2.59 -7.97 -5.65
CA ALA A 41 -1.91 -8.73 -4.62
C ALA A 41 -2.88 -9.18 -3.51
N GLY A 42 -2.76 -10.44 -3.10
CA GLY A 42 -3.49 -11.02 -1.96
C GLY A 42 -2.61 -11.40 -0.78
N ILE A 43 -1.29 -11.32 -0.91
CA ILE A 43 -0.31 -11.63 0.15
C ILE A 43 0.59 -10.42 0.34
N LEU A 44 0.78 -10.01 1.59
CA LEU A 44 1.69 -8.95 1.99
C LEU A 44 2.80 -9.55 2.84
N GLU A 45 4.05 -9.27 2.50
CA GLU A 45 5.20 -9.63 3.33
C GLU A 45 5.30 -8.72 4.57
N SER A 46 5.94 -9.20 5.63
CA SER A 46 6.10 -8.47 6.88
C SER A 46 6.68 -7.06 6.70
N GLY A 47 7.63 -6.87 5.77
CA GLY A 47 8.16 -5.54 5.47
C GLY A 47 7.11 -4.57 4.93
N THR A 48 6.16 -5.05 4.12
CA THR A 48 5.05 -4.23 3.63
C THR A 48 4.06 -3.89 4.75
N VAL A 49 3.79 -4.86 5.63
CA VAL A 49 2.94 -4.68 6.82
C VAL A 49 3.51 -3.59 7.73
N GLU A 50 4.80 -3.64 8.03
CA GLU A 50 5.46 -2.62 8.86
C GLU A 50 5.45 -1.24 8.21
N LEU A 51 5.70 -1.14 6.90
CA LEU A 51 5.63 0.15 6.20
C LEU A 51 4.22 0.75 6.21
N LEU A 52 3.17 -0.07 6.13
CA LEU A 52 1.79 0.40 6.25
C LEU A 52 1.47 0.91 7.67
N ARG A 53 2.10 0.32 8.70
CA ARG A 53 2.01 0.82 10.09
C ARG A 53 2.74 2.15 10.24
N GLU A 54 3.96 2.26 9.72
CA GLU A 54 4.75 3.50 9.71
C GLU A 54 4.02 4.63 8.96
N ALA A 55 3.38 4.32 7.84
CA ALA A 55 2.57 5.25 7.05
C ALA A 55 1.20 5.59 7.69
N GLY A 56 0.88 5.08 8.88
CA GLY A 56 -0.38 5.35 9.57
C GLY A 56 -1.62 4.76 8.89
N ALA A 57 -1.44 3.82 7.95
CA ALA A 57 -2.50 3.25 7.11
C ALA A 57 -2.89 1.81 7.49
N ALA A 58 -2.34 1.28 8.60
CA ALA A 58 -2.50 -0.12 8.97
C ALA A 58 -3.83 -0.49 9.65
N ARG A 59 -4.59 0.47 10.19
CA ARG A 59 -5.75 0.19 11.07
C ARG A 59 -6.73 -0.86 10.50
N ARG A 60 -7.07 -0.77 9.21
CA ARG A 60 -7.97 -1.75 8.57
C ARG A 60 -7.27 -3.08 8.28
N MET A 61 -6.01 -3.04 7.86
CA MET A 61 -5.20 -4.24 7.66
C MET A 61 -5.06 -5.05 8.96
N ASP A 62 -4.81 -4.38 10.10
CA ASP A 62 -4.69 -5.06 11.39
C ASP A 62 -6.02 -5.65 11.88
N ALA A 63 -7.16 -5.06 11.49
CA ALA A 63 -8.49 -5.53 11.90
C ALA A 63 -9.07 -6.62 10.98
N GLU A 64 -8.82 -6.53 9.67
CA GLU A 64 -9.44 -7.37 8.64
C GLU A 64 -8.45 -8.38 8.00
N GLY A 65 -7.14 -8.19 8.20
CA GLY A 65 -6.09 -9.01 7.62
C GLY A 65 -6.00 -10.41 8.23
N LEU A 66 -5.63 -11.38 7.40
CA LEU A 66 -5.45 -12.77 7.81
C LEU A 66 -3.95 -13.08 7.92
N ILE A 67 -3.50 -13.56 9.07
CA ILE A 67 -2.12 -13.99 9.26
C ILE A 67 -2.00 -15.44 8.83
N HIS A 68 -1.16 -15.70 7.84
CA HIS A 68 -0.85 -17.04 7.37
C HIS A 68 0.40 -17.56 8.09
N HIS A 69 0.27 -18.71 8.75
CA HIS A 69 1.38 -19.39 9.46
C HIS A 69 2.08 -20.47 8.64
N GLY A 70 1.57 -20.74 7.45
CA GLY A 70 2.10 -21.76 6.55
C GLY A 70 1.38 -21.70 5.21
N VAL A 71 1.94 -22.42 4.25
CA VAL A 71 1.37 -22.65 2.92
C VAL A 71 1.61 -24.11 2.57
N GLU A 72 0.65 -24.73 1.90
CA GLU A 72 0.77 -26.10 1.45
C GLU A 72 1.39 -26.14 0.05
N PHE A 73 2.36 -27.04 -0.12
CA PHE A 73 2.92 -27.37 -1.42
C PHE A 73 2.59 -28.83 -1.70
N PHE A 74 1.82 -29.10 -2.75
CA PHE A 74 1.62 -30.44 -3.27
C PHE A 74 2.67 -30.68 -4.36
N VAL A 75 3.33 -31.83 -4.28
CA VAL A 75 4.26 -32.31 -5.31
C VAL A 75 3.56 -33.40 -6.12
#